data_AF-A0A8T4PSH7-F1
#
_entry.id   AF-A0A8T4PSH7-F1
#
_cell.length_a   1.000
_cell.length_b   1.000
_cell.length_c   1.000
_cell.angle_alpha   90.00
_cell.angle_beta   90.00
_cell.angle_gamma   90.00
#
_symmetry.space_group_name_H-M   'P 1'
#
loop_
_entity.id
_entity.type
_entity.pdbx_description
1 polymer ?
#
loop_
_entity_poly.entity_id
_entity_poly.type
_entity_poly.pdbx_seq_one_letter_code
_entity_poly.pdbx_strand_id
1 'polypeptide(L)'
;MEIQEYNKSVKVSCDFCGAQMECPEEMLKNTKKHMCAACFRKGNPTDEELKDVHVDLPAEEMDEMAASGTAEKLASDFFPEFWSEQKEGLKDHSKKDLAEEMFEAGAYYGIRAFLESVKQIEEKEKK
;
A
#
# COMPACT_ATOMS: atom_id res chain seq x y z
N MET A 1 12.73 32.08 1.83
CA MET A 1 12.98 30.63 1.95
C MET A 1 13.71 30.23 0.70
N GLU A 2 15.02 30.06 0.84
CA GLU A 2 15.92 29.66 -0.24
C GLU A 2 15.63 28.19 -0.60
N ILE A 3 15.44 27.93 -1.88
CA ILE A 3 15.28 26.59 -2.45
C ILE A 3 16.69 26.01 -2.52
N GLN A 4 17.05 25.14 -1.57
CA GLN A 4 18.35 24.47 -1.58
C GLN A 4 18.40 23.40 -2.69
N GLU A 5 19.14 23.78 -3.74
CA GLU A 5 20.00 23.01 -4.63
C GLU A 5 19.79 21.48 -4.72
N TYR A 6 19.31 21.06 -5.91
CA TYR A 6 19.50 19.77 -6.58
C TYR A 6 20.30 18.71 -5.80
N ASN A 7 19.57 17.76 -5.21
CA ASN A 7 20.09 16.45 -4.80
C ASN A 7 20.88 15.82 -5.95
N LYS A 8 22.20 15.76 -5.82
CA LYS A 8 23.02 14.94 -6.71
C LYS A 8 22.63 13.48 -6.47
N SER A 9 22.00 12.86 -7.47
CA SER A 9 21.79 11.42 -7.48
C SER A 9 23.03 10.74 -8.03
N VAL A 10 23.46 9.69 -7.34
CA VAL A 10 24.61 8.87 -7.73
C VAL A 10 24.10 7.49 -8.11
N LYS A 11 24.68 6.94 -9.18
CA LYS A 11 24.38 5.57 -9.60
C LYS A 11 25.10 4.61 -8.69
N VAL A 12 24.35 3.81 -7.95
CA VAL A 12 24.85 2.73 -7.10
C VAL A 12 24.36 1.39 -7.61
N SER A 13 25.04 0.31 -7.22
CA SER A 13 24.64 -1.05 -7.56
C SER A 13 23.96 -1.70 -6.36
N CYS A 14 22.86 -2.41 -6.61
CA CYS A 14 22.22 -3.27 -5.62
C CYS A 14 23.20 -4.37 -5.17
N ASP A 15 23.42 -4.49 -3.86
CA ASP A 15 24.32 -5.48 -3.27
C ASP A 15 23.85 -6.93 -3.43
N PHE A 16 22.59 -7.14 -3.85
CA PHE A 16 21.98 -8.46 -3.94
C PHE A 16 21.91 -9.01 -5.36
N CYS A 17 21.66 -8.15 -6.36
CA CYS A 17 21.54 -8.56 -7.76
C CYS A 17 22.45 -7.81 -8.73
N GLY A 18 23.17 -6.78 -8.26
CA GLY A 18 24.08 -5.98 -9.06
C GLY A 18 23.40 -4.95 -9.97
N ALA A 19 22.07 -4.84 -9.97
CA ALA A 19 21.34 -3.87 -10.79
C ALA A 19 21.73 -2.42 -10.42
N GLN A 20 21.83 -1.54 -11.41
CA GLN A 20 22.08 -0.11 -11.17
C GLN A 20 20.81 0.61 -10.75
N MET A 21 20.92 1.49 -9.75
CA MET A 21 19.84 2.29 -9.16
C MET A 21 20.35 3.69 -8.80
N GLU A 22 19.45 4.65 -8.69
CA GLU A 22 19.81 6.03 -8.33
C GLU A 22 19.62 6.24 -6.83
N CYS A 23 20.66 6.72 -6.14
CA CYS A 23 20.62 6.99 -4.71
C CYS A 23 21.07 8.44 -4.45
N PRO A 24 20.35 9.23 -3.63
CA PRO A 24 20.81 10.55 -3.23
C PRO A 24 22.14 10.49 -2.49
N GLU A 25 23.08 11.41 -2.78
CA GLU A 25 24.41 11.45 -2.14
C GLU A 25 24.35 11.46 -0.60
N GLU A 26 23.31 12.07 -0.02
CA GLU A 26 23.14 12.13 1.44
C GLU A 26 22.90 10.76 2.08
N MET A 27 22.25 9.85 1.35
CA MET A 27 21.91 8.52 1.86
C MET A 27 23.12 7.59 1.84
N LEU A 28 24.13 7.86 1.02
CA LEU A 28 25.40 7.10 1.01
C LEU A 28 26.21 7.25 2.30
N LYS A 29 26.04 8.35 3.04
CA LYS A 29 26.82 8.60 4.26
C LYS A 29 26.39 7.73 5.43
N ASN A 30 25.13 7.28 5.42
CA ASN A 30 24.49 6.63 6.57
C ASN A 30 24.11 5.17 6.30
N THR A 31 24.30 4.67 5.08
CA THR A 31 23.84 3.33 4.68
C THR A 31 25.02 2.49 4.24
N LYS A 32 25.06 1.22 4.68
CA LYS A 32 26.17 0.31 4.37
C LYS A 32 25.90 -0.55 3.14
N LYS A 33 24.63 -0.69 2.76
CA LYS A 33 24.15 -1.55 1.67
C LYS A 33 22.98 -0.89 0.95
N HIS A 34 22.85 -1.19 -0.33
CA HIS A 34 21.80 -0.74 -1.23
C HIS A 34 21.06 -1.95 -1.80
N MET A 35 19.73 -1.88 -1.79
CA MET A 35 18.88 -2.94 -2.32
C MET A 35 17.87 -2.34 -3.29
N CYS A 36 17.71 -2.95 -4.46
CA CYS A 36 16.67 -2.56 -5.40
C CYS A 36 15.30 -3.09 -4.95
N ALA A 37 14.23 -2.41 -5.36
CA ALA A 37 12.85 -2.83 -5.12
C ALA A 37 12.58 -4.31 -5.45
N ALA A 38 13.14 -4.83 -6.54
CA ALA A 38 12.95 -6.21 -6.96
C ALA A 38 13.56 -7.24 -5.98
N CYS A 39 14.68 -6.90 -5.34
CA CYS A 39 15.30 -7.75 -4.31
C CYS A 39 14.56 -7.64 -2.99
N PHE A 40 14.11 -6.43 -2.62
CA PHE A 40 13.28 -6.22 -1.44
C PHE A 40 11.97 -7.01 -1.52
N ARG A 41 11.34 -7.10 -2.69
CA ARG A 41 10.11 -7.89 -2.90
C ARG A 41 10.30 -9.40 -2.82
N LYS A 42 11.49 -9.91 -3.12
CA LYS A 42 11.78 -11.36 -3.16
C LYS A 42 12.32 -11.89 -1.84
N GLY A 43 12.96 -11.02 -1.05
CA GLY A 43 13.37 -11.34 0.30
C GLY A 43 12.26 -11.00 1.29
N ASN A 44 12.16 -11.76 2.37
CA ASN A 44 11.65 -11.23 3.63
C ASN A 44 12.87 -10.84 4.46
N PRO A 45 13.56 -9.72 4.17
CA PRO A 45 14.64 -9.28 5.03
C PRO A 45 14.05 -8.99 6.40
N THR A 46 14.69 -9.53 7.43
CA THR A 46 14.27 -9.28 8.82
C THR A 46 14.47 -7.80 9.16
N ASP A 47 13.70 -7.27 10.12
CA ASP A 47 13.83 -5.88 10.59
C ASP A 47 15.27 -5.53 11.01
N GLU A 48 16.05 -6.52 11.43
CA GLU A 48 17.46 -6.36 11.80
C GLU A 48 18.38 -6.19 10.59
N GLU A 49 18.07 -6.84 9.47
CA GLU A 49 18.81 -6.72 8.21
C GLU A 49 18.51 -5.41 7.47
N LEU A 50 17.35 -4.81 7.72
CA LEU A 50 16.92 -3.55 7.10
C LEU A 50 17.51 -2.29 7.76
N LYS A 51 18.05 -2.38 8.98
CA LYS A 51 18.53 -1.20 9.74
C LYS A 51 19.64 -0.42 9.04
N ASP A 52 20.44 -1.09 8.20
CA ASP A 52 21.59 -0.50 7.50
C ASP A 52 21.44 -0.55 5.96
N VAL A 53 20.26 -0.91 5.43
CA VAL A 53 20.02 -1.10 4.00
C VAL A 53 19.11 0.00 3.46
N HIS A 54 19.60 0.75 2.47
CA HIS A 54 18.76 1.64 1.69
C HIS A 54 18.01 0.86 0.61
N VAL A 55 16.68 0.96 0.60
CA VAL A 55 15.85 0.40 -0.46
C VAL A 55 15.40 1.52 -1.37
N ASP A 56 15.71 1.42 -2.65
CA ASP A 56 15.15 2.31 -3.68
C ASP A 56 13.78 1.76 -4.10
N LEU A 57 12.73 2.42 -3.65
CA LEU A 57 11.33 2.12 -3.94
C LEU A 57 10.72 3.28 -4.74
N PRO A 58 10.21 3.03 -5.96
CA PRO A 58 9.42 4.02 -6.68
C PRO A 58 8.19 4.43 -5.87
N ALA A 59 7.80 5.70 -5.93
CA ALA A 59 6.66 6.23 -5.19
C ALA A 59 5.34 5.47 -5.50
N GLU A 60 5.14 5.08 -6.76
CA GLU A 60 4.00 4.28 -7.21
C GLU A 60 3.95 2.90 -6.55
N GLU A 61 5.11 2.33 -6.22
CA GLU A 61 5.22 1.02 -5.56
C GLU A 61 5.06 1.13 -4.04
N MET A 62 5.34 2.30 -3.44
CA MET A 62 5.11 2.55 -2.01
C MET A 62 3.62 2.54 -1.67
N ASP A 63 2.77 3.11 -2.53
CA ASP A 63 1.33 3.14 -2.32
C ASP A 63 0.72 1.71 -2.34
N GLU A 64 1.17 0.88 -3.28
CA GLU A 64 0.76 -0.53 -3.36
C GLU A 64 1.26 -1.36 -2.16
N MET A 65 2.50 -1.12 -1.71
CA MET A 65 3.04 -1.78 -0.51
C MET A 65 2.34 -1.35 0.77
N ALA A 66 2.02 -0.06 0.92
CA ALA A 66 1.29 0.45 2.07
C ALA A 66 -0.14 -0.11 2.08
N ALA A 67 -0.81 -0.16 0.93
CA ALA A 67 -2.16 -0.71 0.80
C ALA A 67 -2.17 -2.22 1.09
N SER A 68 -1.26 -2.99 0.50
CA SER A 68 -1.16 -4.44 0.72
C SER A 68 -0.77 -4.79 2.16
N GLY A 69 0.24 -4.12 2.74
CA GLY A 69 0.64 -4.35 4.12
C GLY A 69 -0.44 -3.95 5.13
N THR A 70 -1.19 -2.89 4.85
CA THR A 70 -2.35 -2.50 5.68
C THR A 70 -3.49 -3.51 5.55
N ALA A 71 -3.79 -3.96 4.33
CA ALA A 71 -4.82 -4.96 4.07
C ALA A 71 -4.47 -6.31 4.72
N GLU A 72 -3.20 -6.73 4.65
CA GLU A 72 -2.71 -7.96 5.26
C GLU A 72 -2.84 -7.90 6.78
N LYS A 73 -2.40 -6.80 7.42
CA LYS A 73 -2.57 -6.60 8.87
C LYS A 73 -4.04 -6.55 9.28
N LEU A 74 -4.89 -5.87 8.51
CA LEU A 74 -6.33 -5.85 8.77
C LEU A 74 -6.94 -7.26 8.65
N ALA A 75 -6.49 -8.07 7.69
CA ALA A 75 -6.98 -9.42 7.48
C ALA A 75 -6.43 -10.43 8.51
N SER A 76 -5.17 -10.30 8.94
CA SER A 76 -4.54 -11.23 9.87
C SER A 76 -4.86 -10.92 11.33
N ASP A 77 -4.90 -9.64 11.70
CA ASP A 77 -4.94 -9.22 13.10
C ASP A 77 -6.35 -8.77 13.50
N PHE A 78 -6.99 -7.94 12.67
CA PHE A 78 -8.30 -7.35 12.99
C PHE A 78 -9.49 -8.20 12.57
N PHE A 79 -9.45 -8.79 11.37
CA PHE A 79 -10.59 -9.52 10.82
C PHE A 79 -11.01 -10.70 11.70
N PRO A 80 -10.11 -11.52 12.29
CA PRO A 80 -10.55 -12.63 13.14
C PRO A 80 -11.33 -12.19 14.37
N GLU A 81 -10.88 -11.14 15.05
CA GLU A 81 -11.55 -10.56 16.22
C GLU A 81 -12.90 -9.96 15.82
N PHE A 82 -12.89 -9.07 14.82
CA PHE A 82 -14.11 -8.45 14.29
C PHE A 82 -15.14 -9.49 13.82
N TRP A 83 -14.69 -10.51 13.09
CA TRP A 83 -15.56 -11.58 12.59
C TRP A 83 -16.14 -12.40 13.74
N SER A 84 -15.36 -12.66 14.81
CA SER A 84 -15.86 -13.41 15.96
C SER A 84 -17.02 -12.68 16.64
N GLU A 85 -16.93 -11.36 16.82
CA GLU A 85 -17.98 -10.53 17.41
C GLU A 85 -19.21 -10.43 16.50
N GLN A 86 -19.02 -10.10 15.22
CA GLN A 86 -20.12 -9.95 14.27
C GLN A 86 -20.84 -11.27 13.98
N LYS A 87 -20.11 -12.40 14.00
CA LYS A 87 -20.69 -13.73 13.79
C LYS A 87 -21.66 -14.14 14.89
N GLU A 88 -21.48 -13.65 16.12
CA GLU A 88 -22.47 -13.87 17.17
C GLU A 88 -23.74 -13.05 16.90
N GLY A 89 -23.59 -11.76 16.59
CA GLY A 89 -24.72 -10.90 16.20
C GLY A 89 -25.52 -11.48 15.03
N LEU A 90 -24.85 -11.96 13.98
CA LEU A 90 -25.47 -12.58 12.79
C LEU A 90 -26.42 -13.76 13.11
N LYS A 91 -26.24 -14.45 14.24
CA LYS A 91 -27.14 -15.55 14.65
C LYS A 91 -28.46 -15.05 15.22
N ASP A 92 -28.47 -13.83 15.74
CA ASP A 92 -29.63 -13.22 16.39
C ASP A 92 -30.57 -12.51 15.39
N HIS A 93 -30.09 -12.26 14.16
CA HIS A 93 -30.92 -11.68 13.09
C HIS A 93 -31.84 -12.70 12.44
N SER A 94 -33.03 -12.24 12.00
CA SER A 94 -33.88 -13.07 11.14
C SER A 94 -33.29 -13.17 9.73
N LYS A 95 -33.65 -14.23 8.98
CA LYS A 95 -33.24 -14.39 7.58
C LYS A 95 -33.65 -13.20 6.70
N LYS A 96 -34.74 -12.52 7.08
CA LYS A 96 -35.23 -11.35 6.37
C LYS A 96 -34.35 -10.14 6.64
N ASP A 97 -34.00 -9.90 7.91
CA ASP A 97 -33.17 -8.75 8.30
C ASP A 97 -31.77 -8.87 7.68
N LEU A 98 -31.18 -10.06 7.68
CA LEU A 98 -29.92 -10.34 6.98
C LEU A 98 -30.01 -10.04 5.47
N ALA A 99 -31.12 -10.42 4.83
CA ALA A 99 -31.32 -10.16 3.40
C ALA A 99 -31.49 -8.67 3.12
N GLU A 100 -32.18 -7.93 3.99
CA GLU A 100 -32.34 -6.48 3.88
C GLU A 100 -31.00 -5.76 4.08
N GLU A 101 -30.20 -6.12 5.08
CA GLU A 101 -28.87 -5.55 5.30
C GLU A 101 -27.91 -5.81 4.13
N MET A 102 -27.86 -7.05 3.62
CA MET A 102 -27.03 -7.37 2.46
C MET A 102 -27.49 -6.62 1.21
N PHE A 103 -28.81 -6.48 1.01
CA PHE A 103 -29.37 -5.72 -0.10
C PHE A 103 -29.03 -4.23 0.00
N GLU A 104 -29.19 -3.63 1.18
CA GLU A 104 -28.86 -2.23 1.44
C GLU A 104 -27.37 -1.95 1.17
N ALA A 105 -26.48 -2.80 1.69
CA ALA A 105 -25.05 -2.69 1.43
C ALA A 105 -24.75 -2.74 -0.08
N GLY A 106 -25.34 -3.71 -0.79
CA GLY A 106 -25.18 -3.83 -2.24
C GLY A 106 -25.70 -2.60 -3.00
N ALA A 107 -26.88 -2.10 -2.63
CA ALA A 107 -27.46 -0.91 -3.23
C ALA A 107 -26.59 0.34 -3.01
N TYR A 108 -26.09 0.52 -1.78
CA TYR A 108 -25.17 1.61 -1.45
C TYR A 108 -23.91 1.59 -2.33
N TYR A 109 -23.22 0.45 -2.41
CA TYR A 109 -22.01 0.33 -3.23
C TYR A 109 -22.30 0.53 -4.72
N GLY A 110 -23.41 0.01 -5.22
CA GLY A 110 -23.83 0.21 -6.61
C GLY A 110 -24.08 1.68 -6.95
N ILE A 111 -24.83 2.39 -6.10
CA ILE A 111 -25.11 3.83 -6.28
C ILE A 111 -23.82 4.63 -6.21
N ARG A 112 -22.94 4.35 -5.23
CA ARG A 112 -21.68 5.04 -5.08
C ARG A 112 -20.77 4.87 -6.31
N ALA A 113 -20.61 3.65 -6.79
CA ALA A 113 -19.80 3.35 -7.99
C ALA A 113 -20.36 4.07 -9.24
N PHE A 114 -21.68 4.14 -9.37
CA PHE A 114 -22.34 4.90 -10.43
C PHE A 114 -22.00 6.39 -10.35
N LEU A 115 -22.13 7.01 -9.17
CA LEU A 115 -21.82 8.43 -8.98
C LEU A 115 -20.34 8.75 -9.25
N GLU A 116 -19.42 7.88 -8.82
CA GLU A 116 -18.00 8.01 -9.12
C GLU A 116 -17.73 7.93 -10.64
N SER A 117 -18.42 7.02 -11.34
CA SER A 117 -18.32 6.90 -12.80
C SER A 117 -18.82 8.15 -13.52
N VAL A 118 -19.94 8.74 -13.07
CA VAL A 118 -20.47 10.00 -13.63
C VAL A 118 -19.46 11.13 -13.48
N LYS A 119 -18.85 11.29 -12.30
CA LYS A 119 -17.82 12.32 -12.07
C LYS A 119 -16.63 12.19 -13.02
N GLN A 120 -16.15 10.96 -13.24
CA GLN A 120 -15.04 10.73 -14.15
C GLN A 120 -15.36 11.07 -15.61
N ILE A 121 -16.61 10.89 -16.04
CA ILE A 121 -17.07 11.29 -17.38
C ILE A 121 -17.06 12.81 -17.50
N GLU A 122 -17.62 13.52 -16.52
CA GLU A 122 -17.63 14.99 -16.51
C GLU A 122 -16.23 15.62 -16.50
N GLU A 123 -15.28 15.00 -15.79
CA GLU A 123 -13.88 15.46 -15.76
C GLU A 123 -13.14 15.22 -17.09
N LYS A 124 -13.51 14.16 -17.83
CA LYS A 124 -12.95 13.86 -19.15
C LYS A 124 -13.51 14.78 -20.24
N GLU A 125 -14.78 15.16 -20.15
CA GLU A 125 -15.41 16.08 -21.12
C GLU A 125 -14.98 17.55 -20.94
N LYS A 126 -14.40 17.90 -19.78
CA LYS A 126 -13.85 19.24 -19.49
C LYS A 126 -12.37 19.43 -19.88
N LYS A 127 -11.68 18.39 -20.33
CA LYS A 127 -10.30 18.43 -20.84
C LYS A 127 -10.27 18.46 -22.37
#